data_AF-A0A514X1U4-F1
#
_entry.id   AF-A0A514X1U4-F1
#
_cell.length_a   1.000
_cell.length_b   1.000
_cell.length_c   1.000
_cell.angle_alpha   90.00
_cell.angle_beta   90.00
_cell.angle_gamma   90.00
#
_symmetry.space_group_name_H-M   'P 1'
#
loop_
_entity.id
_entity.type
_entity.pdbx_description
1 polymer ?
#
loop_
_entity_poly.entity_id
_entity_poly.type
_entity_poly.pdbx_seq_one_letter_code
_entity_poly.pdbx_strand_id
1 'polypeptide(L)'
;MTPAFAQQAELLERTFSGVSKETTPQAAKADIQNQASQKISEEVIRELIGEDRFTKNKTLLQNKVIKNSARYIPFSKPSNLTQEGEEYKMSVAMKVSLRDLKQMLQENSLLNENDTIPVVIPAISFVDRVQGRSYRWWQPVDKNPAGFLFKEGRAVEEALRNSFQVKNFYVIKPLESGLGASVPPQFQNEKIAGEDAQFFAQYFNAPVLIDGQVLFSKEEKGSNYTIEIRMTATQVSNARPIADVSRKFTTDSGAFETSVDKKMREVLEGTANDLASQVFEAWQRGSLGTSIIRVTIKGAQGLPMMEAMKEKIRSQITQVKNIRERVVSSEGLSYEVDTSASASELAQKIEALDFDGKKLSKVSDAQDEIVLKFAQ
;
A
#
# COMPACT_ATOMS: atom_id res chain seq x y z
N MET A 1 35.53 -2.71 2.52
CA MET A 1 35.19 -1.43 3.17
C MET A 1 33.98 -0.86 2.44
N THR A 2 32.80 -1.09 3.00
CA THR A 2 31.52 -0.68 2.43
C THR A 2 31.22 0.75 2.91
N PRO A 3 30.89 1.71 2.03
CA PRO A 3 30.50 3.03 2.50
C PRO A 3 29.11 2.91 3.12
N ALA A 4 29.01 3.32 4.39
CA ALA A 4 27.75 3.49 5.07
C ALA A 4 26.99 4.65 4.39
N PHE A 5 25.92 4.33 3.66
CA PHE A 5 24.92 5.30 3.28
C PHE A 5 24.24 5.79 4.56
N ALA A 6 24.66 6.95 5.05
CA ALA A 6 23.93 7.69 6.07
C ALA A 6 22.58 8.10 5.47
N GLN A 7 21.52 7.37 5.80
CA GLN A 7 20.14 7.81 5.60
C GLN A 7 19.97 9.14 6.35
N GLN A 8 19.84 10.26 5.63
CA GLN A 8 19.38 11.51 6.22
C GLN A 8 18.01 11.26 6.86
N ALA A 9 17.93 11.40 8.18
CA ALA A 9 16.65 11.42 8.87
C ALA A 9 15.85 12.61 8.32
N GLU A 10 14.66 12.34 7.79
CA GLU A 10 13.72 13.35 7.33
C GLU A 10 13.24 14.14 8.56
N LEU A 11 13.92 15.25 8.86
CA LEU A 11 13.64 16.13 9.98
C LEU A 11 12.76 17.29 9.51
N LEU A 12 11.58 17.41 10.11
CA LEU A 12 10.61 18.46 9.85
C LEU A 12 10.77 19.58 10.88
N GLU A 13 11.03 20.80 10.42
CA GLU A 13 11.12 21.97 11.31
C GLU A 13 9.74 22.57 11.55
N ARG A 14 9.42 22.83 12.83
CA ARG A 14 8.19 23.50 13.26
C ARG A 14 8.50 24.49 14.37
N THR A 15 7.77 25.61 14.39
CA THR A 15 7.89 26.62 15.44
C THR A 15 6.54 26.85 16.06
N PHE A 16 6.49 26.84 17.39
CA PHE A 16 5.29 27.14 18.15
C PHE A 16 5.52 28.39 19.01
N SER A 17 4.54 29.30 19.06
CA SER A 17 4.54 30.42 19.99
C SER A 17 3.44 30.21 21.02
N GLY A 18 3.82 30.16 22.30
CA GLY A 18 2.93 29.87 23.41
C GLY A 18 2.93 30.94 24.48
N VAL A 19 1.91 30.87 25.34
CA VAL A 19 1.69 31.75 26.47
C VAL A 19 1.38 30.91 27.70
N SER A 20 1.90 31.29 28.86
CA SER A 20 1.64 30.63 30.14
C SER A 20 1.27 31.64 31.22
N LYS A 21 0.35 31.24 32.11
CA LYS A 21 -0.10 31.99 33.30
C LYS A 21 0.50 31.45 34.60
N GLU A 22 1.50 30.59 34.48
CA GLU A 22 2.18 30.03 35.64
C GLU A 22 2.89 31.11 36.46
N THR A 23 2.97 30.89 37.77
CA THR A 23 3.49 31.90 38.71
C THR A 23 5.00 32.03 38.70
N THR A 24 5.71 31.04 38.16
CA THR A 24 7.18 31.04 38.11
C THR A 24 7.67 30.94 36.67
N PRO A 25 8.77 31.65 36.31
CA PRO A 25 9.38 31.55 34.98
C PRO A 25 9.74 30.11 34.57
N GLN A 26 10.13 29.27 35.53
CA GLN A 26 10.47 27.87 35.30
C GLN A 26 9.24 27.04 34.95
N ALA A 27 8.15 27.18 35.71
CA ALA A 27 6.88 26.50 35.42
C ALA A 27 6.29 26.98 34.09
N ALA A 28 6.32 28.29 33.83
CA ALA A 28 5.86 28.87 32.57
C ALA A 28 6.63 28.33 31.35
N LYS A 29 7.95 28.22 31.48
CA LYS A 29 8.80 27.65 30.42
C LYS A 29 8.45 26.18 30.14
N ALA A 30 8.27 25.38 31.20
CA ALA A 30 7.91 23.97 31.08
C ALA A 30 6.52 23.78 30.46
N ASP A 31 5.54 24.57 30.89
CA ASP A 31 4.18 24.59 30.35
C ASP A 31 4.19 24.91 28.84
N ILE A 32 4.84 25.99 28.42
CA ILE A 32 4.92 26.35 27.00
C ILE A 32 5.62 25.25 26.17
N GLN A 33 6.65 24.61 26.71
CA GLN A 33 7.33 23.49 26.03
C GLN A 33 6.44 22.26 25.88
N ASN A 34 5.63 21.95 26.90
CA ASN A 34 4.66 20.85 26.84
C ASN A 34 3.56 21.15 25.81
N GLN A 35 3.03 22.37 25.80
CA GLN A 35 2.06 22.84 24.80
C GLN A 35 2.64 22.76 23.38
N ALA A 36 3.89 23.19 23.19
CA ALA A 36 4.59 23.12 21.91
C ALA A 36 4.68 21.66 21.42
N SER A 37 5.18 20.77 22.29
CA SER A 37 5.34 19.36 21.98
C SER A 37 4.02 18.71 21.63
N GLN A 38 2.95 19.02 22.37
CA GLN A 38 1.62 18.51 22.10
C GLN A 38 1.09 19.01 20.76
N LYS A 39 1.01 20.33 20.55
CA LYS A 39 0.42 20.91 19.34
C LYS A 39 1.16 20.52 18.08
N ILE A 40 2.49 20.58 18.09
CA ILE A 40 3.31 20.19 16.95
C ILE A 40 3.13 18.70 16.64
N SER A 41 3.07 17.84 17.67
CA SER A 41 2.79 16.42 17.45
C SER A 41 1.41 16.20 16.85
N GLU A 42 0.37 16.86 17.38
CA GLU A 42 -0.99 16.73 16.84
C GLU A 42 -1.08 17.17 15.37
N GLU A 43 -0.45 18.29 15.01
CA GLU A 43 -0.41 18.80 13.64
C GLU A 43 0.26 17.80 12.70
N VAL A 44 1.48 17.35 13.02
CA VAL A 44 2.23 16.42 12.18
C VAL A 44 1.55 15.05 12.10
N ILE A 45 0.94 14.57 13.19
CA ILE A 45 0.19 13.31 13.16
C ILE A 45 -1.04 13.45 12.25
N ARG A 46 -1.79 14.56 12.32
CA ARG A 46 -2.95 14.78 11.43
C ARG A 46 -2.53 14.83 9.96
N GLU A 47 -1.40 15.47 9.65
CA GLU A 47 -0.82 15.46 8.30
C GLU A 47 -0.49 14.02 7.82
N LEU A 48 -0.03 13.14 8.73
CA LEU A 48 0.37 11.77 8.39
C LEU A 48 -0.80 10.79 8.26
N ILE A 49 -1.78 10.84 9.17
CA ILE A 49 -2.84 9.81 9.26
C ILE A 49 -4.24 10.31 8.88
N GLY A 50 -4.39 11.63 8.67
CA GLY A 50 -5.66 12.29 8.40
C GLY A 50 -6.49 12.61 9.65
N GLU A 51 -7.34 13.65 9.53
CA GLU A 51 -8.15 14.18 10.63
C GLU A 51 -9.15 13.14 11.20
N ASP A 52 -9.76 12.32 10.34
CA ASP A 52 -10.72 11.30 10.75
C ASP A 52 -10.08 10.22 11.64
N ARG A 53 -8.90 9.72 11.25
CA ARG A 53 -8.19 8.68 12.01
C ARG A 53 -7.60 9.26 13.29
N PHE A 54 -7.09 10.50 13.23
CA PHE A 54 -6.65 11.23 14.42
C PHE A 54 -7.78 11.35 15.45
N THR A 55 -8.96 11.80 15.02
CA THR A 55 -10.12 11.99 15.90
C THR A 55 -10.57 10.69 16.53
N LYS A 56 -10.67 9.61 15.75
CA LYS A 56 -11.06 8.28 16.25
C LYS A 56 -10.08 7.70 17.28
N ASN A 57 -8.80 8.03 17.16
CA ASN A 57 -7.74 7.46 18.00
C ASN A 57 -7.12 8.46 18.98
N LYS A 58 -7.77 9.60 19.21
CA LYS A 58 -7.22 10.73 19.98
C LYS A 58 -6.68 10.32 21.35
N THR A 59 -7.43 9.50 22.10
CA THR A 59 -7.04 9.05 23.43
C THR A 59 -5.78 8.17 23.39
N LEU A 60 -5.67 7.28 22.39
CA LEU A 60 -4.49 6.44 22.22
C LEU A 60 -3.28 7.29 21.85
N LEU A 61 -3.45 8.21 20.89
CA LEU A 61 -2.42 9.14 20.43
C LEU A 61 -1.87 9.99 21.58
N GLN A 62 -2.74 10.55 22.41
CA GLN A 62 -2.33 11.33 23.58
C GLN A 62 -1.51 10.50 24.57
N ASN A 63 -1.99 9.30 24.91
CA ASN A 63 -1.40 8.49 25.97
C ASN A 63 -0.13 7.73 25.56
N LYS A 64 -0.03 7.32 24.30
CA LYS A 64 1.05 6.43 23.82
C LYS A 64 2.04 7.13 22.91
N VAL A 65 1.60 8.13 22.15
CA VAL A 65 2.45 8.81 21.16
C VAL A 65 2.92 10.14 21.70
N ILE A 66 2.01 11.10 21.92
CA ILE A 66 2.32 12.48 22.29
C ILE A 66 3.03 12.55 23.65
N LYS A 67 2.60 11.74 24.63
CA LYS A 67 3.27 11.64 25.94
C LYS A 67 4.74 11.22 25.84
N ASN A 68 5.12 10.52 24.78
CA ASN A 68 6.48 10.05 24.52
C ASN A 68 7.16 10.87 23.40
N SER A 69 6.76 12.13 23.21
CA SER A 69 7.27 13.01 22.14
C SER A 69 8.79 13.18 22.13
N ALA A 70 9.46 13.03 23.27
CA ALA A 70 10.91 13.01 23.36
C ALA A 70 11.59 11.94 22.48
N ARG A 71 10.88 10.85 22.10
CA ARG A 71 11.41 9.81 21.20
C ARG A 71 11.52 10.25 19.74
N TYR A 72 10.70 11.19 19.30
CA TYR A 72 10.66 11.63 17.89
C TYR A 72 10.87 13.14 17.72
N ILE A 73 11.06 13.90 18.79
CA ILE A 73 11.47 15.31 18.72
C ILE A 73 12.90 15.43 19.26
N PRO A 74 13.92 15.10 18.44
CA PRO A 74 15.32 15.10 18.88
C PRO A 74 15.84 16.49 19.25
N PHE A 75 15.22 17.56 18.73
CA PHE A 75 15.66 18.93 19.00
C PHE A 75 14.48 19.81 19.40
N SER A 76 14.66 20.51 20.52
CA SER A 76 13.75 21.56 20.99
C SER A 76 14.60 22.73 21.48
N LYS A 77 14.43 23.89 20.85
CA LYS A 77 15.13 25.13 21.16
C LYS A 77 14.12 26.20 21.59
N PRO A 78 13.93 26.41 22.91
CA PRO A 78 13.13 27.53 23.40
C PRO A 78 13.82 28.87 23.12
N SER A 79 13.05 29.89 22.79
CA SER A 79 13.49 31.29 22.76
C SER A 79 13.62 31.84 24.19
N ASN A 80 14.04 33.10 24.29
CA ASN A 80 13.97 33.82 25.56
C ASN A 80 12.50 33.94 26.00
N LEU A 81 12.27 33.77 27.30
CA LEU A 81 10.97 33.97 27.93
C LEU A 81 10.80 35.47 28.19
N THR A 82 9.74 36.06 27.66
CA THR A 82 9.36 37.45 27.95
C THR A 82 8.15 37.46 28.86
N GLN A 83 8.13 38.34 29.86
CA GLN A 83 6.95 38.56 30.69
C GLN A 83 6.21 39.79 30.16
N GLU A 84 4.95 39.59 29.77
CA GLU A 84 4.06 40.64 29.30
C GLU A 84 2.84 40.67 30.23
N GLY A 85 2.88 41.58 31.22
CA GLY A 85 1.86 41.66 32.27
C GLY A 85 1.90 40.44 33.20
N GLU A 86 0.76 39.76 33.33
CA GLU A 86 0.61 38.53 34.14
C GLU A 86 0.94 37.25 33.36
N GLU A 87 1.35 37.37 32.09
CA GLU A 87 1.58 36.23 31.21
C GLU A 87 3.05 36.13 30.78
N TYR A 88 3.55 34.91 30.66
CA TYR A 88 4.84 34.61 30.09
C TYR A 88 4.68 34.15 28.63
N LYS A 89 5.51 34.69 27.72
CA LYS A 89 5.51 34.33 26.31
C LYS A 89 6.86 33.78 25.88
N MET A 90 6.83 32.76 25.03
CA MET A 90 8.02 32.13 24.47
C MET A 90 7.67 31.39 23.18
N SER A 91 8.60 31.37 22.24
CA SER A 91 8.55 30.52 21.06
C SER A 91 9.47 29.31 21.22
N VAL A 92 9.07 28.16 20.68
CA VAL A 92 9.84 26.92 20.72
C VAL A 92 10.00 26.41 19.30
N ALA A 93 11.24 26.35 18.83
CA ALA A 93 11.58 25.73 17.56
C ALA A 93 11.88 24.25 17.80
N MET A 94 11.22 23.36 17.07
CA MET A 94 11.38 21.91 17.19
C MET A 94 11.76 21.29 15.85
N LYS A 95 12.57 20.23 15.90
CA LYS A 95 12.79 19.34 14.75
C LYS A 95 12.14 18.00 15.06
N VAL A 96 11.17 17.62 14.26
CA VAL A 96 10.43 16.36 14.37
C VAL A 96 11.04 15.35 13.42
N SER A 97 11.45 14.19 13.94
CA SER A 97 11.87 13.04 13.15
C SER A 97 10.66 12.31 12.62
N LEU A 98 10.37 12.46 11.33
CA LEU A 98 9.24 11.78 10.70
C LEU A 98 9.40 10.26 10.74
N ARG A 99 10.65 9.78 10.65
CA ARG A 99 10.97 8.34 10.75
C ARG A 99 10.54 7.78 12.11
N ASP A 100 10.99 8.42 13.19
CA ASP A 100 10.76 7.88 14.53
C ASP A 100 9.29 8.08 14.96
N LEU A 101 8.63 9.15 14.48
CA LEU A 101 7.19 9.34 14.65
C LEU A 101 6.39 8.26 13.90
N LYS A 102 6.74 7.97 12.64
CA LYS A 102 6.11 6.88 11.87
C LYS A 102 6.29 5.53 12.57
N GLN A 103 7.51 5.22 13.02
CA GLN A 103 7.75 4.00 13.78
C GLN A 103 6.86 3.93 15.03
N MET A 104 6.73 5.03 15.78
CA MET A 104 5.85 5.07 16.96
C MET A 104 4.36 4.89 16.62
N LEU A 105 3.90 5.45 15.51
CA LEU A 105 2.53 5.24 15.06
C LEU A 105 2.32 3.79 14.60
N GLN A 106 3.30 3.15 13.96
CA GLN A 106 3.26 1.73 13.58
C GLN A 106 3.25 0.80 14.81
N GLU A 107 4.13 1.04 15.79
CA GLU A 107 4.17 0.31 17.08
C GLU A 107 2.81 0.30 17.79
N ASN A 108 2.00 1.33 17.56
CA ASN A 108 0.67 1.50 18.14
C ASN A 108 -0.47 1.14 17.18
N SER A 109 -0.19 0.50 16.04
CA SER A 109 -1.17 0.13 15.00
C SER A 109 -2.00 1.30 14.46
N LEU A 110 -1.46 2.52 14.53
CA LEU A 110 -2.08 3.75 14.01
C LEU A 110 -1.66 4.04 12.57
N LEU A 111 -0.48 3.58 12.21
CA LEU A 111 -0.09 3.34 10.83
C LEU A 111 -0.24 1.85 10.55
N ASN A 112 -0.88 1.51 9.44
CA ASN A 112 -0.85 0.12 8.98
C ASN A 112 0.60 -0.22 8.60
N GLU A 113 1.01 -1.49 8.70
CA GLU A 113 2.28 -1.96 8.12
C GLU A 113 2.39 -1.62 6.61
N ASN A 114 1.26 -1.30 5.98
CA ASN A 114 1.13 -0.90 4.58
C ASN A 114 1.13 0.63 4.32
N ASP A 115 1.45 1.48 5.31
CA ASP A 115 1.57 2.94 5.08
C ASP A 115 2.94 3.34 4.46
N THR A 116 3.75 2.37 4.04
CA THR A 116 4.75 2.60 2.99
C THR A 116 4.04 2.83 1.66
N ILE A 117 4.43 3.88 0.92
CA ILE A 117 3.93 4.16 -0.44
C ILE A 117 3.97 2.84 -1.24
N PRO A 118 2.81 2.28 -1.65
CA PRO A 118 2.81 0.95 -2.20
C PRO A 118 3.49 0.97 -3.57
N VAL A 119 4.42 0.04 -3.75
CA VAL A 119 5.20 -0.07 -4.97
C VAL A 119 4.43 -0.89 -6.00
N VAL A 120 4.37 -0.36 -7.21
CA VAL A 120 3.70 -0.97 -8.35
C VAL A 120 4.76 -1.24 -9.42
N ILE A 121 4.83 -2.46 -9.91
CA ILE A 121 5.70 -2.80 -11.05
C ILE A 121 4.88 -3.09 -12.30
N PRO A 122 5.09 -2.33 -13.39
CA PRO A 122 4.44 -2.60 -14.67
C PRO A 122 5.24 -3.59 -15.50
N ALA A 123 4.62 -4.69 -15.87
CA ALA A 123 5.14 -5.67 -16.80
C ALA A 123 4.23 -5.73 -18.04
N ILE A 124 4.48 -4.78 -18.95
CA ILE A 124 3.64 -4.56 -20.13
C ILE A 124 4.41 -4.97 -21.39
N SER A 125 3.80 -5.85 -22.18
CA SER A 125 4.29 -6.29 -23.48
C SER A 125 3.72 -5.42 -24.61
N PHE A 126 4.52 -5.18 -25.64
CA PHE A 126 4.12 -4.46 -26.85
C PHE A 126 4.18 -5.40 -28.03
N VAL A 127 3.11 -5.49 -28.80
CA VAL A 127 2.99 -6.37 -29.97
C VAL A 127 2.54 -5.54 -31.16
N ASP A 128 3.38 -5.45 -32.17
CA ASP A 128 3.09 -4.81 -33.44
C ASP A 128 2.84 -5.87 -34.52
N ARG A 129 1.56 -6.10 -34.84
CA ARG A 129 1.16 -7.00 -35.93
C ARG A 129 1.27 -6.35 -37.31
N VAL A 130 1.51 -5.05 -37.40
CA VAL A 130 1.69 -4.33 -38.67
C VAL A 130 3.09 -4.58 -39.21
N GLN A 131 4.12 -4.48 -38.36
CA GLN A 131 5.52 -4.70 -38.74
C GLN A 131 6.10 -6.03 -38.24
N GLY A 132 5.32 -6.85 -37.53
CA GLY A 132 5.75 -8.16 -37.02
C GLY A 132 6.79 -8.06 -35.90
N ARG A 133 6.69 -7.05 -35.04
CA ARG A 133 7.66 -6.78 -33.97
C ARG A 133 7.01 -6.99 -32.61
N SER A 134 7.80 -7.36 -31.61
CA SER A 134 7.37 -7.34 -30.22
C SER A 134 8.46 -6.81 -29.31
N TYR A 135 8.06 -6.25 -28.18
CA TYR A 135 8.98 -5.67 -27.21
C TYR A 135 8.49 -5.91 -25.78
N ARG A 136 9.43 -6.29 -24.90
CA ARG A 136 9.23 -6.52 -23.47
C ARG A 136 10.51 -6.07 -22.77
N TRP A 137 10.40 -5.32 -21.68
CA TRP A 137 11.59 -4.81 -21.00
C TRP A 137 12.37 -5.91 -20.26
N TRP A 138 11.69 -6.99 -19.85
CA TRP A 138 12.30 -8.13 -19.15
C TRP A 138 12.96 -9.14 -20.09
N GLN A 139 12.88 -8.93 -21.40
CA GLN A 139 13.64 -9.69 -22.38
C GLN A 139 14.78 -8.80 -22.90
N PRO A 140 16.04 -9.23 -22.78
CA PRO A 140 17.16 -8.54 -23.41
C PRO A 140 16.85 -8.38 -24.90
N VAL A 141 16.96 -7.14 -25.39
CA VAL A 141 16.69 -6.85 -26.80
C VAL A 141 17.76 -7.54 -27.64
N ASP A 142 17.39 -8.58 -28.39
CA ASP A 142 18.17 -8.99 -29.54
C ASP A 142 18.25 -7.82 -30.52
N LYS A 143 19.45 -7.59 -31.06
CA LYS A 143 19.95 -6.46 -31.89
C LYS A 143 19.03 -5.96 -33.03
N ASN A 144 17.80 -5.55 -32.74
CA ASN A 144 16.85 -5.00 -33.68
C ASN A 144 16.17 -3.78 -33.03
N PRO A 145 16.15 -2.60 -33.68
CA PRO A 145 15.77 -1.38 -33.01
C PRO A 145 14.24 -1.34 -32.89
N ALA A 146 13.71 -1.86 -31.79
CA ALA A 146 12.33 -1.63 -31.36
C ALA A 146 12.14 -0.17 -30.90
N GLY A 147 12.81 0.80 -31.51
CA GLY A 147 12.88 2.20 -31.05
C GLY A 147 11.49 2.83 -30.89
N PHE A 148 10.58 2.52 -31.82
CA PHE A 148 9.17 2.89 -31.70
C PHE A 148 8.48 2.23 -30.49
N LEU A 149 8.52 0.90 -30.37
CA LEU A 149 7.87 0.19 -29.25
C LEU A 149 8.47 0.55 -27.89
N PHE A 150 9.77 0.80 -27.83
CA PHE A 150 10.47 1.27 -26.64
C PHE A 150 10.01 2.68 -26.25
N LYS A 151 9.82 3.57 -27.23
CA LYS A 151 9.26 4.91 -27.03
C LYS A 151 7.83 4.84 -26.51
N GLU A 152 6.97 4.02 -27.11
CA GLU A 152 5.59 3.81 -26.62
C GLU A 152 5.58 3.17 -25.22
N GLY A 153 6.52 2.26 -24.93
CA GLY A 153 6.75 1.70 -23.60
C GLY A 153 7.02 2.77 -22.55
N ARG A 154 7.91 3.72 -22.85
CA ARG A 154 8.19 4.84 -21.94
C ARG A 154 6.97 5.75 -21.74
N ALA A 155 6.18 5.97 -22.79
CA ALA A 155 4.96 6.78 -22.68
C ALA A 155 3.93 6.11 -21.76
N VAL A 156 3.77 4.79 -21.84
CA VAL A 156 2.91 4.01 -20.94
C VAL A 156 3.41 4.07 -19.50
N GLU A 157 4.70 3.84 -19.25
CA GLU A 157 5.27 3.95 -17.90
C GLU A 157 5.09 5.34 -17.28
N GLU A 158 5.26 6.39 -18.08
CA GLU A 158 5.06 7.77 -17.63
C GLU A 158 3.59 8.06 -17.29
N ALA A 159 2.66 7.64 -18.14
CA ALA A 159 1.22 7.79 -17.89
C ALA A 159 0.78 7.04 -16.62
N LEU A 160 1.28 5.82 -16.43
CA LEU A 160 1.04 5.03 -15.22
C LEU A 160 1.64 5.73 -14.00
N ARG A 161 2.90 6.16 -14.05
CA ARG A 161 3.54 6.86 -12.93
C ARG A 161 2.75 8.09 -12.50
N ASN A 162 2.39 8.96 -13.44
CA ASN A 162 1.66 10.19 -13.13
C ASN A 162 0.28 9.89 -12.52
N SER A 163 -0.44 8.90 -13.07
CA SER A 163 -1.78 8.52 -12.58
C SER A 163 -1.76 7.89 -11.18
N PHE A 164 -0.78 7.01 -10.91
CA PHE A 164 -0.64 6.31 -9.64
C PHE A 164 -0.03 7.20 -8.55
N GLN A 165 0.89 8.10 -8.90
CA GLN A 165 1.54 9.01 -7.94
C GLN A 165 0.53 9.96 -7.29
N VAL A 166 -0.46 10.46 -8.03
CA VAL A 166 -1.56 11.26 -7.48
C VAL A 166 -2.37 10.50 -6.42
N LYS A 167 -2.36 9.16 -6.47
CA LYS A 167 -3.05 8.27 -5.53
C LYS A 167 -2.10 7.68 -4.49
N ASN A 168 -0.92 8.27 -4.32
CA ASN A 168 0.10 7.87 -3.36
C ASN A 168 0.64 6.44 -3.57
N PHE A 169 0.77 6.01 -4.82
CA PHE A 169 1.50 4.80 -5.22
C PHE A 169 2.82 5.17 -5.91
N TYR A 170 3.84 4.33 -5.75
CA TYR A 170 5.11 4.48 -6.46
C TYR A 170 5.20 3.47 -7.59
N VAL A 171 5.20 3.95 -8.83
CA VAL A 171 5.36 3.08 -10.01
C VAL A 171 6.84 3.02 -10.37
N ILE A 172 7.40 1.80 -10.37
CA ILE A 172 8.73 1.54 -10.92
C ILE A 172 8.67 1.79 -12.43
N LYS A 173 9.73 2.37 -13.01
CA LYS A 173 9.89 2.56 -14.46
C LYS A 173 10.98 1.64 -15.02
N PRO A 174 10.70 0.34 -15.23
CA PRO A 174 11.69 -0.63 -15.68
C PRO A 174 12.49 -0.23 -16.93
N LEU A 175 11.86 0.42 -17.91
CA LEU A 175 12.54 0.88 -19.13
C LEU A 175 13.53 2.02 -18.85
N GLU A 176 13.14 2.97 -18.00
CA GLU A 176 14.00 4.11 -17.65
C GLU A 176 15.15 3.69 -16.73
N SER A 177 14.88 2.79 -15.79
CA SER A 177 15.86 2.25 -14.84
C SER A 177 16.73 1.12 -15.41
N GLY A 178 16.48 0.68 -16.65
CA GLY A 178 17.27 -0.38 -17.29
C GLY A 178 17.17 -1.75 -16.60
N LEU A 179 16.03 -2.04 -15.96
CA LEU A 179 15.88 -3.23 -15.11
C LEU A 179 15.91 -4.54 -15.90
N GLY A 180 15.72 -4.52 -17.22
CA GLY A 180 15.78 -5.71 -18.07
C GLY A 180 17.06 -6.52 -17.92
N ALA A 181 18.20 -5.85 -17.75
CA ALA A 181 19.50 -6.51 -17.56
C ALA A 181 19.61 -7.27 -16.23
N SER A 182 18.75 -6.94 -15.25
CA SER A 182 18.72 -7.57 -13.94
C SER A 182 17.78 -8.78 -13.86
N VAL A 183 17.02 -9.08 -14.92
CA VAL A 183 16.07 -10.20 -14.94
C VAL A 183 16.82 -11.50 -15.27
N PRO A 184 16.77 -12.53 -14.40
CA PRO A 184 17.43 -13.80 -14.66
C PRO A 184 16.88 -14.50 -15.92
N PRO A 185 17.71 -15.22 -16.70
CA PRO A 185 17.32 -15.84 -17.97
C PRO A 185 16.06 -16.71 -17.90
N GLN A 186 15.84 -17.44 -16.80
CA GLN A 186 14.67 -18.31 -16.62
C GLN A 186 13.32 -17.55 -16.50
N PHE A 187 13.35 -16.25 -16.24
CA PHE A 187 12.17 -15.38 -16.15
C PHE A 187 12.01 -14.46 -17.37
N GLN A 188 12.82 -14.68 -18.42
CA GLN A 188 12.75 -13.92 -19.68
C GLN A 188 11.71 -14.53 -20.65
N ASN A 189 10.53 -14.87 -20.11
CA ASN A 189 9.46 -15.53 -20.86
C ASN A 189 8.65 -14.54 -21.72
N GLU A 190 8.00 -15.04 -22.79
CA GLU A 190 7.14 -14.21 -23.64
C GLU A 190 5.88 -13.70 -22.93
N LYS A 191 5.44 -14.42 -21.90
CA LYS A 191 4.30 -14.07 -21.06
C LYS A 191 4.68 -14.32 -19.62
N ILE A 192 4.26 -13.44 -18.73
CA ILE A 192 4.42 -13.63 -17.29
C ILE A 192 3.30 -14.57 -16.84
N ALA A 193 3.68 -15.78 -16.45
CA ALA A 193 2.76 -16.71 -15.80
C ALA A 193 2.48 -16.29 -14.34
N GLY A 194 1.46 -16.86 -13.70
CA GLY A 194 1.13 -16.53 -12.31
C GLY A 194 2.28 -16.77 -11.31
N GLU A 195 3.13 -17.77 -11.56
CA GLU A 195 4.33 -18.03 -10.76
C GLU A 195 5.43 -16.99 -11.01
N ASP A 196 5.64 -16.59 -12.28
CA ASP A 196 6.57 -15.53 -12.65
C ASP A 196 6.16 -14.18 -12.04
N ALA A 197 4.85 -13.90 -11.97
CA ALA A 197 4.31 -12.70 -11.35
C ALA A 197 4.73 -12.55 -9.88
N GLN A 198 4.75 -13.66 -9.14
CA GLN A 198 5.26 -13.67 -7.76
C GLN A 198 6.77 -13.39 -7.71
N PHE A 199 7.54 -13.97 -8.63
CA PHE A 199 8.98 -13.69 -8.72
C PHE A 199 9.25 -12.20 -8.96
N PHE A 200 8.66 -11.58 -10.00
CA PHE A 200 8.88 -10.18 -10.30
C PHE A 200 8.55 -9.29 -9.10
N ALA A 201 7.43 -9.56 -8.45
CA ALA A 201 7.01 -8.79 -7.31
C ALA A 201 7.93 -8.94 -6.09
N GLN A 202 8.39 -10.15 -5.77
CA GLN A 202 9.36 -10.36 -4.68
C GLN A 202 10.71 -9.74 -5.02
N TYR A 203 11.19 -9.93 -6.25
CA TYR A 203 12.48 -9.44 -6.72
C TYR A 203 12.56 -7.91 -6.70
N PHE A 204 11.47 -7.23 -7.07
CA PHE A 204 11.38 -5.78 -7.09
C PHE A 204 10.66 -5.18 -5.87
N ASN A 205 10.35 -6.00 -4.85
CA ASN A 205 9.65 -5.62 -3.63
C ASN A 205 8.35 -4.81 -3.90
N ALA A 206 7.55 -5.26 -4.87
CA ALA A 206 6.34 -4.60 -5.34
C ALA A 206 5.10 -5.41 -4.90
N PRO A 207 4.25 -4.92 -3.98
CA PRO A 207 3.02 -5.61 -3.58
C PRO A 207 1.96 -5.66 -4.69
N VAL A 208 2.09 -4.85 -5.74
CA VAL A 208 1.18 -4.81 -6.89
C VAL A 208 1.96 -4.99 -8.19
N LEU A 209 1.54 -5.96 -9.00
CA LEU A 209 2.03 -6.17 -10.36
C LEU A 209 0.95 -5.73 -11.35
N ILE A 210 1.31 -4.96 -12.37
CA ILE A 210 0.45 -4.73 -13.54
C ILE A 210 0.96 -5.62 -14.66
N ASP A 211 0.21 -6.67 -15.00
CA ASP A 211 0.43 -7.46 -16.22
C ASP A 211 -0.36 -6.81 -17.36
N GLY A 212 0.25 -6.65 -18.53
CA GLY A 212 -0.41 -5.98 -19.63
C GLY A 212 0.13 -6.26 -21.02
N GLN A 213 -0.69 -5.90 -22.00
CA GLN A 213 -0.37 -5.97 -23.42
C GLN A 213 -0.93 -4.75 -24.15
N VAL A 214 -0.08 -4.14 -24.97
CA VAL A 214 -0.45 -3.16 -25.98
C VAL A 214 -0.28 -3.79 -27.35
N LEU A 215 -1.38 -3.92 -28.09
CA LEU A 215 -1.42 -4.55 -29.41
C LEU A 215 -1.72 -3.49 -30.48
N PHE A 216 -0.84 -3.39 -31.47
CA PHE A 216 -1.04 -2.60 -32.67
C PHE A 216 -1.40 -3.51 -33.83
N SER A 217 -2.46 -3.18 -34.57
CA SER A 217 -2.92 -3.95 -35.73
C SER A 217 -3.43 -3.02 -36.82
N LYS A 218 -3.44 -3.47 -38.07
CA LYS A 218 -4.08 -2.74 -39.17
C LYS A 218 -5.57 -3.07 -39.20
N GLU A 219 -6.41 -2.07 -39.45
CA GLU A 219 -7.85 -2.30 -39.64
C GLU A 219 -8.11 -3.06 -40.96
N GLU A 220 -9.07 -3.99 -40.98
CA GLU A 220 -9.37 -4.82 -42.16
C GLU A 220 -9.82 -3.99 -43.36
N LYS A 221 -10.50 -2.87 -43.12
CA LYS A 221 -11.00 -1.96 -44.14
C LYS A 221 -10.51 -0.54 -43.85
N GLY A 222 -9.58 -0.05 -44.66
CA GLY A 222 -9.12 1.33 -44.61
C GLY A 222 -7.61 1.49 -44.40
N SER A 223 -7.20 2.73 -44.14
CA SER A 223 -5.82 3.14 -43.85
C SER A 223 -5.54 3.36 -42.37
N ASN A 224 -6.49 3.01 -41.51
CA ASN A 224 -6.39 3.21 -40.06
C ASN A 224 -5.72 2.02 -39.37
N TYR A 225 -5.26 2.28 -38.15
CA TYR A 225 -4.71 1.27 -37.27
C TYR A 225 -5.57 1.16 -36.01
N THR A 226 -5.52 -0.02 -35.41
CA THR A 226 -6.17 -0.33 -34.15
C THR A 226 -5.11 -0.44 -33.06
N ILE A 227 -5.40 0.17 -31.92
CA ILE A 227 -4.63 0.06 -30.68
C ILE A 227 -5.52 -0.64 -29.66
N GLU A 228 -5.05 -1.76 -29.11
CA GLU A 228 -5.72 -2.46 -28.03
C GLU A 228 -4.82 -2.47 -26.80
N ILE A 229 -5.31 -1.91 -25.70
CA ILE A 229 -4.60 -1.84 -24.42
C ILE A 229 -5.35 -2.72 -23.43
N ARG A 230 -4.67 -3.72 -22.88
CA ARG A 230 -5.17 -4.59 -21.81
C ARG A 230 -4.19 -4.57 -20.66
N MET A 231 -4.67 -4.26 -19.46
CA MET A 231 -3.86 -4.23 -18.25
C MET A 231 -4.67 -4.75 -17.07
N THR A 232 -4.09 -5.66 -16.31
CA THR A 232 -4.67 -6.22 -15.10
C THR A 232 -3.70 -5.96 -13.94
N ALA A 233 -4.18 -5.28 -12.90
CA ALA A 233 -3.42 -5.13 -11.67
C ALA A 233 -3.74 -6.29 -10.73
N THR A 234 -2.71 -6.91 -10.18
CA THR A 234 -2.80 -8.08 -9.32
C THR A 234 -2.09 -7.80 -7.99
N GLN A 235 -2.79 -8.09 -6.89
CA GLN A 235 -2.18 -8.19 -5.57
C GLN A 235 -1.31 -9.44 -5.52
N VAL A 236 -0.03 -9.25 -5.24
CA VAL A 236 0.94 -10.35 -5.35
C VAL A 236 0.78 -11.36 -4.23
N SER A 237 0.49 -10.91 -3.01
CA SER A 237 0.47 -11.76 -1.81
C SER A 237 -0.51 -12.94 -1.90
N ASN A 238 -1.55 -12.83 -2.73
CA ASN A 238 -2.60 -13.84 -2.91
C ASN A 238 -2.97 -14.05 -4.40
N ALA A 239 -2.16 -13.52 -5.32
CA ALA A 239 -2.40 -13.55 -6.77
C ALA A 239 -3.80 -13.05 -7.19
N ARG A 240 -4.42 -12.17 -6.41
CA ARG A 240 -5.78 -11.71 -6.67
C ARG A 240 -5.80 -10.53 -7.65
N PRO A 241 -6.55 -10.59 -8.76
CA PRO A 241 -6.78 -9.42 -9.59
C PRO A 241 -7.60 -8.39 -8.82
N ILE A 242 -7.11 -7.15 -8.78
CA ILE A 242 -7.71 -6.03 -8.03
C ILE A 242 -8.26 -4.93 -8.95
N ALA A 243 -7.78 -4.86 -10.19
CA ALA A 243 -8.25 -3.93 -11.20
C ALA A 243 -8.00 -4.49 -12.60
N ASP A 244 -8.82 -4.08 -13.57
CA ASP A 244 -8.66 -4.43 -14.97
C ASP A 244 -9.10 -3.29 -15.88
N VAL A 245 -8.35 -3.08 -16.96
CA VAL A 245 -8.69 -2.15 -18.02
C VAL A 245 -8.42 -2.82 -19.36
N SER A 246 -9.46 -2.87 -20.19
CA SER A 246 -9.38 -3.27 -21.60
C SER A 246 -10.05 -2.20 -22.46
N ARG A 247 -9.28 -1.63 -23.39
CA ARG A 247 -9.73 -0.56 -24.29
C ARG A 247 -9.22 -0.81 -25.71
N LYS A 248 -10.04 -0.48 -26.69
CA LYS A 248 -9.72 -0.55 -28.11
C LYS A 248 -9.97 0.81 -28.74
N PHE A 249 -8.98 1.32 -29.46
CA PHE A 249 -9.01 2.61 -30.13
C PHE A 249 -8.66 2.44 -31.61
N THR A 250 -9.21 3.32 -32.45
CA THR A 250 -8.85 3.44 -33.86
C THR A 250 -8.11 4.76 -34.07
N THR A 251 -7.03 4.75 -34.86
CA THR A 251 -6.27 5.95 -35.21
C THR A 251 -6.93 6.72 -36.35
N ASP A 252 -6.57 7.99 -36.50
CA ASP A 252 -6.78 8.69 -37.76
C ASP A 252 -5.93 8.06 -38.89
N SER A 253 -6.36 8.23 -40.14
CA SER A 253 -5.59 7.86 -41.33
C SER A 253 -4.22 8.54 -41.34
N GLY A 254 -3.17 7.78 -41.68
CA GLY A 254 -1.81 8.33 -41.79
C GLY A 254 -0.71 7.28 -41.79
N ALA A 255 0.53 7.75 -41.62
CA ALA A 255 1.68 6.87 -41.43
C ALA A 255 1.58 6.16 -40.07
N PHE A 256 1.89 4.86 -40.04
CA PHE A 256 1.69 3.99 -38.87
C PHE A 256 2.21 4.58 -37.55
N GLU A 257 3.52 4.81 -37.44
CA GLU A 257 4.13 5.25 -36.17
C GLU A 257 3.61 6.63 -35.74
N THR A 258 3.39 7.56 -36.67
CA THR A 258 2.87 8.91 -36.37
C THR A 258 1.41 8.86 -35.92
N SER A 259 0.56 8.12 -36.62
CA SER A 259 -0.86 7.97 -36.28
C SER A 259 -1.05 7.26 -34.93
N VAL A 260 -0.22 6.24 -34.66
CA VAL A 260 -0.26 5.51 -33.38
C VAL A 260 0.29 6.35 -32.24
N ASP A 261 1.45 7.00 -32.36
CA ASP A 261 2.01 7.86 -31.28
C ASP A 261 1.04 8.98 -30.91
N LYS A 262 0.42 9.64 -31.91
CA LYS A 262 -0.60 10.67 -31.67
C LYS A 262 -1.77 10.11 -30.86
N LYS A 263 -2.30 8.95 -31.25
CA LYS A 263 -3.46 8.36 -30.58
C LYS A 263 -3.12 7.82 -29.19
N MET A 264 -1.93 7.23 -29.01
CA MET A 264 -1.43 6.80 -27.70
C MET A 264 -1.36 7.97 -26.73
N ARG A 265 -0.76 9.11 -27.12
CA ARG A 265 -0.71 10.32 -26.27
C ARG A 265 -2.08 10.81 -25.82
N GLU A 266 -3.09 10.68 -26.68
CA GLU A 266 -4.47 11.09 -26.37
C GLU A 266 -5.12 10.17 -25.32
N VAL A 267 -4.89 8.86 -25.39
CA VAL A 267 -5.68 7.87 -24.65
C VAL A 267 -4.98 7.31 -23.40
N LEU A 268 -3.66 7.44 -23.31
CA LEU A 268 -2.87 6.80 -22.26
C LEU A 268 -3.18 7.34 -20.87
N GLU A 269 -3.30 8.65 -20.71
CA GLU A 269 -3.57 9.26 -19.40
C GLU A 269 -4.92 8.79 -18.83
N GLY A 270 -5.97 8.81 -19.64
CA GLY A 270 -7.30 8.32 -19.23
C GLY A 270 -7.28 6.83 -18.88
N THR A 271 -6.63 6.02 -19.73
CA THR A 271 -6.51 4.56 -19.51
C THR A 271 -5.73 4.23 -18.22
N ALA A 272 -4.64 4.96 -17.96
CA ALA A 272 -3.84 4.81 -16.76
C ALA A 272 -4.57 5.30 -15.49
N ASN A 273 -5.31 6.40 -15.58
CA ASN A 273 -6.10 6.93 -14.46
C ASN A 273 -7.27 6.02 -14.09
N ASP A 274 -7.94 5.41 -15.08
CA ASP A 274 -8.97 4.39 -14.85
C ASP A 274 -8.40 3.23 -14.02
N LEU A 275 -7.26 2.68 -14.45
CA LEU A 275 -6.60 1.57 -13.74
C LEU A 275 -6.15 1.98 -12.34
N ALA A 276 -5.49 3.13 -12.22
CA ALA A 276 -5.02 3.65 -10.93
C ALA A 276 -6.17 3.87 -9.94
N SER A 277 -7.33 4.34 -10.43
CA SER A 277 -8.51 4.58 -9.59
C SER A 277 -9.09 3.28 -9.05
N GLN A 278 -9.23 2.26 -9.89
CA GLN A 278 -9.67 0.93 -9.45
C GLN A 278 -8.71 0.32 -8.42
N VAL A 279 -7.39 0.42 -8.64
CA VAL A 279 -6.39 -0.06 -7.69
C VAL A 279 -6.48 0.68 -6.35
N PHE A 280 -6.63 2.00 -6.38
CA PHE A 280 -6.78 2.81 -5.18
C PHE A 280 -8.06 2.46 -4.41
N GLU A 281 -9.19 2.24 -5.08
CA GLU A 281 -10.43 1.78 -4.43
C GLU A 281 -10.27 0.38 -3.80
N ALA A 282 -9.58 -0.53 -4.47
CA ALA A 282 -9.24 -1.84 -3.90
C ALA A 282 -8.31 -1.69 -2.67
N TRP A 283 -7.37 -0.74 -2.72
CA TRP A 283 -6.45 -0.41 -1.63
C TRP A 283 -7.17 0.17 -0.42
N GLN A 284 -8.02 1.18 -0.61
CA GLN A 284 -8.79 1.83 0.45
C GLN A 284 -9.76 0.87 1.15
N ARG A 285 -10.36 -0.07 0.40
CA ARG A 285 -11.20 -1.13 0.98
C ARG A 285 -10.42 -2.11 1.86
N GLY A 286 -9.10 -1.96 1.95
CA GLY A 286 -8.24 -2.78 2.78
C GLY A 286 -8.02 -4.18 2.21
N SER A 287 -8.35 -4.43 0.94
CA SER A 287 -8.09 -5.73 0.31
C SER A 287 -6.60 -6.00 0.09
N LEU A 288 -5.79 -4.94 0.06
CA LEU A 288 -4.36 -5.01 -0.20
C LEU A 288 -3.57 -5.17 1.10
N GLY A 289 -2.71 -6.21 1.11
CA GLY A 289 -1.98 -6.68 2.29
C GLY A 289 -2.81 -7.50 3.28
N THR A 290 -4.02 -7.92 2.89
CA THR A 290 -4.73 -9.00 3.59
C THR A 290 -4.66 -10.29 2.79
N SER A 291 -4.39 -11.40 3.47
CA SER A 291 -4.61 -12.74 2.96
C SER A 291 -6.01 -13.22 3.33
N ILE A 292 -6.55 -14.15 2.54
CA ILE A 292 -7.76 -14.89 2.90
C ILE A 292 -7.29 -16.16 3.57
N ILE A 293 -7.59 -16.31 4.85
CA ILE A 293 -7.31 -17.55 5.59
C ILE A 293 -8.62 -18.27 5.83
N ARG A 294 -8.67 -19.55 5.46
CA ARG A 294 -9.81 -20.40 5.78
C ARG A 294 -9.71 -20.81 7.25
N VAL A 295 -10.70 -20.45 8.06
CA VAL A 295 -10.78 -20.85 9.47
C VAL A 295 -11.91 -21.84 9.63
N THR A 296 -11.56 -23.08 9.97
CA THR A 296 -12.50 -24.17 10.19
C THR A 296 -12.58 -24.51 11.67
N ILE A 297 -13.78 -24.48 12.24
CA ILE A 297 -14.04 -24.79 13.64
C ILE A 297 -14.79 -26.11 13.70
N LYS A 298 -14.14 -27.14 14.24
CA LYS A 298 -14.67 -28.49 14.36
C LYS A 298 -15.65 -28.62 15.52
N GLY A 299 -16.71 -29.39 15.28
CA GLY A 299 -17.76 -29.70 16.25
C GLY A 299 -19.03 -28.88 16.03
N ALA A 300 -20.18 -29.51 16.26
CA ALA A 300 -21.48 -28.85 16.14
C ALA A 300 -21.63 -27.77 17.22
N GLN A 301 -21.96 -26.55 16.80
CA GLN A 301 -22.32 -25.43 17.68
C GLN A 301 -23.69 -24.90 17.28
N GLY A 302 -24.40 -24.30 18.23
CA GLY A 302 -25.62 -23.57 17.91
C GLY A 302 -25.31 -22.29 17.13
N LEU A 303 -26.18 -21.94 16.17
CA LEU A 303 -26.13 -20.68 15.41
C LEU A 303 -25.84 -19.42 16.27
N PRO A 304 -26.44 -19.25 17.47
CA PRO A 304 -26.15 -18.09 18.32
C PRO A 304 -24.68 -18.00 18.76
N MET A 305 -24.07 -19.14 19.09
CA MET A 305 -22.66 -19.20 19.49
C MET A 305 -21.73 -18.89 18.31
N MET A 306 -22.12 -19.31 17.10
CA MET A 306 -21.35 -19.07 15.87
C MET A 306 -21.34 -17.59 15.50
N GLU A 307 -22.48 -16.90 15.57
CA GLU A 307 -22.57 -15.46 15.32
C GLU A 307 -21.83 -14.66 16.41
N ALA A 308 -21.98 -15.04 17.68
CA ALA A 308 -21.25 -14.41 18.78
C ALA A 308 -19.73 -14.56 18.61
N MET A 309 -19.27 -15.72 18.17
CA MET A 309 -17.86 -16.00 17.89
C MET A 309 -17.32 -15.14 16.75
N LYS A 310 -18.05 -15.09 15.62
CA LYS A 310 -17.70 -14.24 14.48
C LYS A 310 -17.60 -12.77 14.87
N GLU A 311 -18.56 -12.25 15.65
CA GLU A 311 -18.54 -10.87 16.11
C GLU A 311 -17.40 -10.61 17.11
N LYS A 312 -17.08 -11.58 17.96
CA LYS A 312 -15.95 -11.49 18.91
C LYS A 312 -14.59 -11.51 18.22
N ILE A 313 -14.41 -12.37 17.22
CA ILE A 313 -13.21 -12.39 16.37
C ILE A 313 -13.06 -11.04 15.66
N ARG A 314 -14.13 -10.54 15.04
CA ARG A 314 -14.12 -9.25 14.33
C ARG A 314 -13.82 -8.06 15.25
N SER A 315 -14.36 -8.06 16.47
CA SER A 315 -14.22 -6.92 17.40
C SER A 315 -12.91 -6.92 18.19
N GLN A 316 -12.33 -8.09 18.47
CA GLN A 316 -11.12 -8.21 19.32
C GLN A 316 -9.83 -8.41 18.53
N ILE A 317 -9.90 -8.95 17.30
CA ILE A 317 -8.71 -9.12 16.45
C ILE A 317 -8.72 -8.01 15.40
N THR A 318 -8.04 -6.90 15.70
CA THR A 318 -8.00 -5.69 14.85
C THR A 318 -7.43 -5.94 13.45
N GLN A 319 -6.62 -7.01 13.28
CA GLN A 319 -6.08 -7.42 11.98
C GLN A 319 -7.12 -8.12 11.10
N VAL A 320 -8.28 -8.52 11.63
CA VAL A 320 -9.37 -9.11 10.85
C VAL A 320 -10.24 -8.00 10.26
N LYS A 321 -10.26 -7.89 8.94
CA LYS A 321 -11.05 -6.87 8.23
C LYS A 321 -12.45 -7.39 7.89
N ASN A 322 -12.56 -8.67 7.58
CA ASN A 322 -13.82 -9.27 7.18
C ASN A 322 -13.85 -10.76 7.50
N ILE A 323 -15.06 -11.28 7.71
CA ILE A 323 -15.32 -12.71 7.94
C ILE A 323 -16.54 -13.08 7.12
N ARG A 324 -16.39 -14.05 6.22
CA ARG A 324 -17.47 -14.61 5.39
C ARG A 324 -17.70 -16.06 5.75
N GLU A 325 -18.96 -16.46 5.85
CA GLU A 325 -19.31 -17.87 6.03
C GLU A 325 -19.28 -18.60 4.70
N ARG A 326 -18.64 -19.78 4.68
CA ARG A 326 -18.52 -20.63 3.48
C ARG A 326 -19.38 -21.87 3.58
N VAL A 327 -19.23 -22.63 4.67
CA VAL A 327 -19.88 -23.94 4.83
C VAL A 327 -20.32 -24.11 6.27
N VAL A 328 -21.62 -24.37 6.46
CA VAL A 328 -22.21 -24.85 7.72
C VAL A 328 -22.53 -26.33 7.53
N SER A 329 -21.90 -27.20 8.30
CA SER A 329 -22.18 -28.64 8.27
C SER A 329 -22.29 -29.21 9.70
N SER A 330 -22.74 -30.47 9.81
CA SER A 330 -22.77 -31.19 11.08
C SER A 330 -21.39 -31.43 11.68
N GLU A 331 -20.32 -31.38 10.87
CA GLU A 331 -18.94 -31.62 11.32
C GLU A 331 -18.22 -30.35 11.79
N GLY A 332 -18.76 -29.18 11.44
CA GLY A 332 -18.17 -27.89 11.79
C GLY A 332 -18.54 -26.78 10.82
N LEU A 333 -17.93 -25.63 11.07
CA LEU A 333 -18.16 -24.38 10.35
C LEU A 333 -16.85 -23.90 9.73
N SER A 334 -16.93 -23.42 8.49
CA SER A 334 -15.79 -22.80 7.81
C SER A 334 -16.07 -21.36 7.45
N TYR A 335 -15.12 -20.49 7.81
CA TYR A 335 -15.09 -19.08 7.47
C TYR A 335 -13.94 -18.78 6.50
N GLU A 336 -14.14 -17.79 5.63
CA GLU A 336 -13.06 -17.07 4.98
C GLU A 336 -12.82 -15.77 5.74
N VAL A 337 -11.62 -15.62 6.29
CA VAL A 337 -11.22 -14.47 7.08
C VAL A 337 -10.23 -13.64 6.27
N ASP A 338 -10.64 -12.41 5.92
CA ASP A 338 -9.74 -11.41 5.34
C ASP A 338 -8.92 -10.80 6.49
N THR A 339 -7.62 -11.08 6.56
CA THR A 339 -6.76 -10.56 7.63
C THR A 339 -5.38 -10.16 7.16
N SER A 340 -4.75 -9.19 7.84
CA SER A 340 -3.33 -8.86 7.63
C SER A 340 -2.38 -9.72 8.48
N ALA A 341 -2.89 -10.57 9.36
CA ALA A 341 -2.09 -11.47 10.18
C ALA A 341 -1.74 -12.76 9.42
N SER A 342 -0.58 -13.36 9.73
CA SER A 342 -0.26 -14.71 9.24
C SER A 342 -1.21 -15.77 9.83
N ALA A 343 -1.33 -16.94 9.21
CA ALA A 343 -2.20 -18.01 9.72
C ALA A 343 -1.84 -18.44 11.16
N SER A 344 -0.55 -18.57 11.48
CA SER A 344 -0.10 -18.89 12.83
C SER A 344 -0.44 -17.79 13.84
N GLU A 345 -0.25 -16.52 13.48
CA GLU A 345 -0.56 -15.39 14.35
C GLU A 345 -2.07 -15.25 14.59
N LEU A 346 -2.87 -15.39 13.52
CA LEU A 346 -4.32 -15.39 13.60
C LEU A 346 -4.80 -16.55 14.49
N ALA A 347 -4.25 -17.75 14.34
CA ALA A 347 -4.59 -18.90 15.17
C ALA A 347 -4.33 -18.63 16.66
N GLN A 348 -3.14 -18.14 17.01
CA GLN A 348 -2.80 -17.80 18.40
C GLN A 348 -3.74 -16.75 19.00
N LYS A 349 -4.11 -15.73 18.21
CA LYS A 349 -5.05 -14.71 18.65
C LYS A 349 -6.44 -15.28 18.88
N ILE A 350 -6.92 -16.16 18.01
CA ILE A 350 -8.22 -16.82 18.18
C ILE A 350 -8.20 -17.76 19.40
N GLU A 351 -7.11 -18.49 19.65
CA GLU A 351 -6.96 -19.35 20.84
C GLU A 351 -6.96 -18.55 22.16
N ALA A 352 -6.45 -17.32 22.12
CA ALA A 352 -6.45 -16.41 23.27
C ALA A 352 -7.84 -15.84 23.58
N LEU A 353 -8.79 -15.92 22.64
CA LEU A 353 -10.16 -15.49 22.87
C LEU A 353 -10.90 -16.49 23.77
N ASP A 354 -11.59 -15.93 24.76
CA ASP A 354 -12.57 -16.65 25.55
C ASP A 354 -13.93 -16.55 24.85
N PHE A 355 -14.64 -17.65 24.66
CA PHE A 355 -16.01 -17.68 24.13
C PHE A 355 -16.92 -18.28 25.20
N ASP A 356 -17.45 -17.42 26.07
CA ASP A 356 -18.33 -17.77 27.18
C ASP A 356 -17.76 -18.88 28.07
N GLY A 357 -16.49 -18.72 28.48
CA GLY A 357 -15.76 -19.68 29.31
C GLY A 357 -15.19 -20.88 28.56
N LYS A 358 -15.37 -20.95 27.24
CA LYS A 358 -14.77 -21.98 26.39
C LYS A 358 -13.65 -21.39 25.54
N LYS A 359 -12.53 -22.11 25.45
CA LYS A 359 -11.40 -21.73 24.60
C LYS A 359 -11.33 -22.62 23.37
N LEU A 360 -10.81 -22.05 22.29
CA LEU A 360 -10.42 -22.81 21.11
C LEU A 360 -8.98 -23.28 21.26
N SER A 361 -8.69 -24.45 20.69
CA SER A 361 -7.38 -25.06 20.60
C SER A 361 -7.10 -25.39 19.15
N LYS A 362 -5.87 -25.08 18.71
CA LYS A 362 -5.40 -25.31 17.36
C LYS A 362 -5.21 -26.80 17.12
N VAL A 363 -5.81 -27.28 16.03
CA VAL A 363 -5.65 -28.65 15.53
C VAL A 363 -4.59 -28.66 14.43
N SER A 364 -4.62 -27.69 13.52
CA SER A 364 -3.60 -27.49 12.49
C SER A 364 -3.61 -26.06 11.96
N ASP A 365 -2.46 -25.57 11.52
CA ASP A 365 -2.28 -24.34 10.76
C ASP A 365 -1.39 -24.60 9.54
N ALA A 366 -2.00 -24.58 8.36
CA ALA A 366 -1.32 -24.43 7.09
C ALA A 366 -1.27 -22.94 6.71
N GLN A 367 -0.49 -22.60 5.69
CA GLN A 367 -0.26 -21.21 5.26
C GLN A 367 -1.57 -20.44 5.01
N ASP A 368 -2.60 -21.12 4.50
CA ASP A 368 -3.88 -20.53 4.11
C ASP A 368 -5.10 -21.15 4.83
N GLU A 369 -4.87 -22.06 5.79
CA GLU A 369 -5.94 -22.78 6.50
C GLU A 369 -5.61 -22.98 7.98
N ILE A 370 -6.56 -22.64 8.85
CA ILE A 370 -6.51 -22.89 10.29
C ILE A 370 -7.67 -23.82 10.65
N VAL A 371 -7.38 -24.88 11.39
CA VAL A 371 -8.38 -25.77 11.95
C VAL A 371 -8.32 -25.70 13.47
N LEU A 372 -9.45 -25.35 14.08
CA LEU A 372 -9.61 -25.20 15.52
C LEU A 372 -10.68 -26.17 16.05
N LYS A 373 -10.61 -26.50 17.33
CA LYS A 373 -11.65 -27.20 18.08
C LYS A 373 -11.76 -26.60 19.48
N PHE A 374 -12.92 -26.72 20.13
CA PHE A 374 -13.01 -26.36 21.53
C PHE A 374 -12.08 -27.23 22.38
N ALA A 375 -11.33 -26.59 23.28
CA ALA A 375 -10.58 -27.27 24.32
C ALA A 375 -11.57 -28.00 25.24
N GLN A 376 -11.27 -29.25 25.58
CA GLN A 376 -12.04 -30.03 26.55
C GLN A 376 -11.81 -29.55 27.97
#